data_AF-A0A6I5KMV2-F1
#
_entry.id   AF-A0A6I5KMV2-F1
#
_cell.length_a   1.000
_cell.length_b   1.000
_cell.length_c   1.000
_cell.angle_alpha   90.00
_cell.angle_beta   90.00
_cell.angle_gamma   90.00
#
_symmetry.space_group_name_H-M   'P 1'
#
loop_
_entity.id
_entity.type
_entity.pdbx_description
1 polymer ?
#
loop_
_entity_poly.entity_id
_entity_poly.type
_entity_poly.pdbx_seq_one_letter_code
_entity_poly.pdbx_strand_id
1 'polypeptide(L)'
;MDRKKFIKTSGAGLGLALMPGLVRGQISSPNTSSANPIEPKIIKGEDGIVLNVLGDIQTHKLSGSDTGNQIVEWVSHVDPGVGIPPHIHTKEDEIFRVIEGEVEIMVGGKTTLLKAGDLAFAPRDIVHAWTVVGTQKAKMITAAFPAGIEHMFKELAALPEGAPDFAKVAEICGKQGISFI
;
A
#
# COMPACT_ATOMS: atom_id res chain seq x y z
N MET A 1 26.31 1.41 -19.02
CA MET A 1 26.73 2.77 -18.60
C MET A 1 27.09 2.72 -17.12
N ASP A 2 28.34 2.98 -16.74
CA ASP A 2 28.80 2.88 -15.35
C ASP A 2 28.36 4.11 -14.55
N ARG A 3 27.33 3.92 -13.72
CA ARG A 3 26.69 4.97 -12.89
C ARG A 3 27.68 5.66 -11.95
N LYS A 4 28.73 4.99 -11.50
CA LYS A 4 29.74 5.57 -10.60
C LYS A 4 30.66 6.56 -11.32
N LYS A 5 30.89 6.35 -12.61
CA LYS A 5 31.77 7.21 -13.44
C LYS A 5 31.06 8.51 -13.85
N PHE A 6 29.76 8.43 -14.16
CA PHE A 6 28.94 9.57 -14.58
C PHE A 6 28.79 10.67 -13.50
N ILE A 7 28.64 10.27 -12.23
CA ILE A 7 28.50 11.22 -11.11
C ILE A 7 29.80 12.02 -10.87
N LYS A 8 30.98 11.43 -11.11
CA LYS A 8 32.26 12.12 -10.92
C LYS A 8 32.57 13.15 -12.01
N THR A 9 32.00 13.05 -13.20
CA THR A 9 32.39 13.90 -14.36
C THR A 9 31.56 15.18 -14.47
N SER A 10 30.45 15.31 -13.75
CA SER A 10 29.51 16.43 -13.92
C SER A 10 29.78 17.65 -13.02
N GLY A 11 30.94 17.70 -12.34
CA GLY A 11 31.27 18.72 -11.33
C GLY A 11 31.94 20.01 -11.80
N ALA A 12 32.09 20.26 -13.10
CA ALA A 12 32.74 21.48 -13.60
C ALA A 12 32.02 22.06 -14.82
N GLY A 13 31.15 23.04 -14.59
CA GLY A 13 30.45 23.78 -15.64
C GLY A 13 29.92 25.11 -15.10
N LEU A 14 30.82 26.08 -14.91
CA LEU A 14 30.49 27.48 -14.67
C LEU A 14 29.95 28.10 -15.96
N GLY A 15 28.63 28.32 -16.03
CA GLY A 15 27.99 29.12 -17.08
C GLY A 15 27.23 30.28 -16.44
N LEU A 16 27.76 31.50 -16.54
CA LEU A 16 27.02 32.72 -16.23
C LEU A 16 25.85 32.86 -17.21
N ALA A 17 24.62 32.92 -16.69
CA ALA A 17 23.44 33.32 -17.45
C ALA A 17 22.80 34.56 -16.80
N LEU A 18 22.62 35.59 -17.62
CA LEU A 18 22.06 36.90 -17.31
C LEU A 18 20.56 36.81 -16.96
N MET A 19 20.16 37.52 -15.90
CA MET A 19 18.78 37.62 -15.42
C MET A 19 18.00 38.74 -16.14
N PRO A 20 16.77 38.48 -16.64
CA PRO A 20 15.79 39.53 -16.87
C PRO A 20 14.55 39.39 -15.97
N GLY A 21 14.24 40.47 -15.24
CA GLY A 21 12.87 40.98 -15.01
C GLY A 21 11.92 40.21 -14.10
N LEU A 22 11.76 40.70 -12.85
CA LEU A 22 10.67 40.33 -11.94
C LEU A 22 9.31 40.73 -12.54
N VAL A 23 8.45 39.76 -12.84
CA VAL A 23 7.00 39.96 -12.88
C VAL A 23 6.44 39.39 -11.58
N ARG A 24 6.10 40.28 -10.63
CA ARG A 24 5.49 39.89 -9.35
C ARG A 24 3.98 39.77 -9.54
N GLY A 25 3.54 38.63 -10.07
CA GLY A 25 2.14 38.21 -9.97
C GLY A 25 1.84 37.84 -8.52
N GLN A 26 0.88 38.53 -7.90
CA GLN A 26 0.33 38.11 -6.60
C GLN A 26 -0.49 36.83 -6.83
N ILE A 27 0.17 35.68 -6.72
CA ILE A 27 -0.53 34.42 -6.51
C ILE A 27 -0.97 34.45 -5.05
N SER A 28 -2.27 34.61 -4.83
CA SER A 28 -2.89 34.34 -3.55
C SER A 28 -2.61 32.87 -3.21
N SER A 29 -1.71 32.62 -2.26
CA SER A 29 -1.49 31.28 -1.73
C SER A 29 -2.82 30.77 -1.18
N PRO A 30 -3.38 29.66 -1.69
CA PRO A 30 -4.50 29.02 -1.02
C PRO A 30 -4.03 28.63 0.38
N ASN A 31 -4.89 28.85 1.39
CA ASN A 31 -4.68 28.39 2.77
C ASN A 31 -4.33 26.90 2.76
N THR A 32 -3.04 26.57 2.77
CA THR A 32 -2.58 25.22 3.06
C THR A 32 -2.78 25.02 4.54
N SER A 33 -3.83 24.28 4.92
CA SER A 33 -3.91 23.67 6.24
C SER A 33 -2.56 23.04 6.55
N SER A 34 -2.03 23.30 7.73
CA SER A 34 -0.75 22.77 8.21
C SER A 34 -0.78 21.23 8.25
N ALA A 35 -0.56 20.59 7.11
CA ALA A 35 -0.14 19.22 7.06
C ALA A 35 1.26 19.18 7.68
N ASN A 36 1.46 18.30 8.66
CA ASN A 36 2.79 18.08 9.21
C ASN A 36 3.76 17.77 8.06
N PRO A 37 4.98 18.30 8.07
CA PRO A 37 5.95 18.01 7.03
C PRO A 37 6.18 16.50 6.95
N ILE A 38 6.14 15.94 5.73
CA ILE A 38 6.47 14.54 5.49
C ILE A 38 7.97 14.35 5.74
N GLU A 39 8.31 13.42 6.64
CA GLU A 39 9.69 13.12 6.99
C GLU A 39 10.23 11.91 6.19
N PRO A 40 11.50 11.94 5.75
CA PRO A 40 12.11 10.79 5.07
C PRO A 40 12.29 9.61 6.05
N LYS A 41 12.02 8.40 5.59
CA LYS A 41 12.16 7.17 6.38
C LYS A 41 12.96 6.09 5.67
N ILE A 42 13.68 5.30 6.46
CA ILE A 42 14.29 4.03 6.06
C ILE A 42 13.74 2.98 7.01
N ILE A 43 13.14 1.91 6.47
CA ILE A 43 12.46 0.88 7.26
C ILE A 43 13.01 -0.47 6.80
N LYS A 44 13.55 -1.27 7.73
CA LYS A 44 14.10 -2.57 7.40
C LYS A 44 12.99 -3.63 7.26
N GLY A 45 13.38 -4.84 6.86
CA GLY A 45 12.45 -5.94 6.63
C GLY A 45 11.67 -6.32 7.90
N GLU A 46 12.35 -6.30 9.04
CA GLU A 46 11.83 -6.64 10.36
C GLU A 46 11.06 -5.50 11.06
N ASP A 47 11.29 -4.25 10.63
CA ASP A 47 10.71 -3.07 11.28
C ASP A 47 9.29 -2.78 10.75
N GLY A 48 8.45 -2.14 11.57
CA GLY A 48 7.10 -1.74 11.18
C GLY A 48 6.06 -2.09 12.24
N ILE A 49 4.82 -1.68 12.01
CA ILE A 49 3.71 -2.04 12.91
C ILE A 49 3.13 -3.35 12.43
N VAL A 50 3.16 -4.38 13.27
CA VAL A 50 2.57 -5.69 12.95
C VAL A 50 1.13 -5.74 13.42
N LEU A 51 0.21 -6.05 12.50
CA LEU A 51 -1.20 -6.26 12.78
C LEU A 51 -1.60 -7.68 12.35
N ASN A 52 -2.36 -8.38 13.19
CA ASN A 52 -3.05 -9.59 12.79
C ASN A 52 -4.47 -9.23 12.33
N VAL A 53 -4.67 -9.13 11.02
CA VAL A 53 -5.96 -8.79 10.43
C VAL A 53 -6.68 -10.07 10.06
N LEU A 54 -7.33 -10.70 11.05
CA LEU A 54 -8.12 -11.92 10.88
C LEU A 54 -7.35 -13.08 10.20
N GLY A 55 -6.05 -13.22 10.52
CA GLY A 55 -5.16 -14.23 9.94
C GLY A 55 -4.19 -13.68 8.89
N ASP A 56 -4.47 -12.53 8.28
CA ASP A 56 -3.49 -11.81 7.46
C ASP A 56 -2.51 -11.05 8.38
N ILE A 57 -1.31 -11.60 8.52
CA ILE A 57 -0.24 -10.98 9.33
C ILE A 57 0.45 -9.92 8.49
N GLN A 58 0.11 -8.66 8.76
CA GLN A 58 0.57 -7.49 8.02
C GLN A 58 1.63 -6.72 8.80
N THR A 59 2.82 -6.54 8.22
CA THR A 59 3.83 -5.60 8.72
C THR A 59 3.71 -4.29 7.95
N HIS A 60 3.08 -3.28 8.54
CA HIS A 60 2.86 -1.96 7.95
C HIS A 60 4.17 -1.18 7.91
N LYS A 61 4.57 -0.77 6.71
CA LYS A 61 5.81 -0.04 6.41
C LYS A 61 5.53 1.45 6.30
N LEU A 62 4.57 1.84 5.48
CA LEU A 62 4.16 3.23 5.33
C LEU A 62 2.68 3.38 5.64
N SER A 63 2.33 4.40 6.39
CA SER A 63 0.95 4.80 6.68
C SER A 63 0.60 6.12 5.97
N GLY A 64 -0.68 6.50 5.94
CA GLY A 64 -1.12 7.78 5.39
C GLY A 64 -0.41 8.98 6.01
N SER A 65 -0.12 8.96 7.31
CA SER A 65 0.66 10.04 7.95
C SER A 65 2.09 10.17 7.43
N ASP A 66 2.65 9.09 6.89
CA ASP A 66 4.01 9.07 6.34
C ASP A 66 4.05 9.53 4.88
N THR A 67 2.93 9.47 4.19
CA THR A 67 2.86 9.70 2.74
C THR A 67 1.99 10.90 2.37
N GLY A 68 1.46 11.63 3.35
CA GLY A 68 0.48 12.70 3.10
C GLY A 68 -0.83 12.14 2.53
N ASN A 69 -1.28 11.00 3.05
CA ASN A 69 -2.45 10.23 2.64
C ASN A 69 -2.40 9.69 1.20
N GLN A 70 -1.23 9.61 0.57
CA GLN A 70 -1.11 9.14 -0.80
C GLN A 70 -1.11 7.62 -0.90
N ILE A 71 -0.35 6.95 -0.03
CA ILE A 71 -0.13 5.50 -0.07
C ILE A 71 -0.05 4.96 1.36
N VAL A 72 -0.65 3.80 1.60
CA VAL A 72 -0.28 2.90 2.69
C VAL A 72 0.38 1.67 2.06
N GLU A 73 1.45 1.16 2.68
CA GLU A 73 2.16 -0.03 2.23
C GLU A 73 2.39 -0.98 3.41
N TRP A 74 2.14 -2.27 3.18
CA TRP A 74 2.45 -3.33 4.13
C TRP A 74 3.03 -4.56 3.44
N VAL A 75 3.66 -5.41 4.26
CA VAL A 75 4.15 -6.72 3.84
C VAL A 75 3.37 -7.80 4.57
N SER A 76 2.66 -8.65 3.83
CA SER A 76 2.03 -9.85 4.38
C SER A 76 2.99 -11.04 4.33
N HIS A 77 3.01 -11.85 5.39
CA HIS A 77 3.77 -13.10 5.44
C HIS A 77 2.91 -14.21 6.05
N VAL A 78 2.20 -14.93 5.19
CA VAL A 78 0.99 -15.68 5.54
C VAL A 78 1.06 -17.14 5.08
N ASP A 79 0.43 -18.03 5.83
CA ASP A 79 0.41 -19.49 5.57
C ASP A 79 -0.51 -19.88 4.40
N PRO A 80 -0.26 -21.03 3.73
CA PRO A 80 -1.21 -21.59 2.78
C PRO A 80 -2.62 -21.73 3.35
N GLY A 81 -3.62 -21.38 2.55
CA GLY A 81 -5.03 -21.36 2.94
C GLY A 81 -5.50 -20.03 3.54
N VAL A 82 -4.59 -19.12 3.92
CA VAL A 82 -4.95 -17.74 4.30
C VAL A 82 -5.28 -16.94 3.04
N GLY A 83 -6.36 -16.17 3.11
CA GLY A 83 -6.82 -15.37 1.99
C GLY A 83 -7.88 -14.36 2.40
N ILE A 84 -8.18 -13.45 1.48
CA ILE A 84 -9.28 -12.49 1.62
C ILE A 84 -10.34 -12.89 0.59
N PRO A 85 -11.60 -13.14 1.02
CA PRO A 85 -12.67 -13.52 0.12
C PRO A 85 -13.02 -12.39 -0.86
N PRO A 86 -13.81 -12.66 -1.91
CA PRO A 86 -14.29 -11.65 -2.85
C PRO A 86 -14.84 -10.40 -2.14
N HIS A 87 -14.25 -9.26 -2.46
CA HIS A 87 -14.65 -7.96 -1.93
C HIS A 87 -14.36 -6.84 -2.93
N ILE A 88 -14.91 -5.67 -2.65
CA ILE A 88 -14.81 -4.46 -3.46
C ILE A 88 -14.46 -3.28 -2.56
N HIS A 89 -13.59 -2.41 -3.06
CA HIS A 89 -13.22 -1.14 -2.42
C HIS A 89 -13.80 -0.01 -3.26
N THR A 90 -14.41 0.98 -2.64
CA THR A 90 -14.97 2.16 -3.33
C THR A 90 -14.05 3.38 -3.26
N LYS A 91 -12.98 3.32 -2.45
CA LYS A 91 -12.10 4.46 -2.18
C LYS A 91 -10.68 4.24 -2.67
N GLU A 92 -10.11 3.04 -2.48
CA GLU A 92 -8.73 2.72 -2.79
C GLU A 92 -8.60 1.82 -4.02
N ASP A 93 -7.50 2.02 -4.76
CA ASP A 93 -6.96 1.01 -5.66
C ASP A 93 -5.87 0.21 -4.91
N GLU A 94 -5.68 -1.07 -5.25
CA GLU A 94 -4.68 -1.94 -4.60
C GLU A 94 -3.68 -2.55 -5.60
N ILE A 95 -2.41 -2.61 -5.19
CA ILE A 95 -1.35 -3.35 -5.87
C ILE A 95 -0.88 -4.49 -4.99
N PHE A 96 -0.78 -5.68 -5.56
CA PHE A 96 -0.28 -6.89 -4.91
C PHE A 96 0.96 -7.37 -5.65
N ARG A 97 2.12 -7.41 -4.99
CA ARG A 97 3.37 -7.95 -5.56
C ARG A 97 3.84 -9.15 -4.77
N VAL A 98 3.94 -10.30 -5.43
CA VAL A 98 4.44 -11.52 -4.81
C VAL A 98 5.97 -11.51 -4.80
N ILE A 99 6.55 -11.74 -3.64
CA ILE A 99 8.00 -11.80 -3.42
C ILE A 99 8.46 -13.24 -3.20
N GLU A 100 7.61 -14.06 -2.59
CA GLU A 100 7.89 -15.46 -2.25
C GLU A 100 6.58 -16.24 -2.18
N GLY A 101 6.62 -17.55 -2.45
CA GLY A 101 5.44 -18.42 -2.43
C GLY A 101 4.54 -18.25 -3.65
N GLU A 102 3.32 -18.78 -3.53
CA GLU A 102 2.33 -18.80 -4.60
C GLU A 102 1.00 -18.23 -4.08
N VAL A 103 0.38 -17.33 -4.85
CA VAL A 103 -0.88 -16.67 -4.49
C VAL A 103 -1.83 -16.77 -5.66
N GLU A 104 -3.00 -17.39 -5.46
CA GLU A 104 -4.09 -17.25 -6.41
C GLU A 104 -4.79 -15.92 -6.16
N ILE A 105 -4.86 -15.08 -7.18
CA ILE A 105 -5.54 -13.79 -7.12
C ILE A 105 -6.63 -13.71 -8.18
N MET A 106 -7.80 -13.26 -7.77
CA MET A 106 -8.91 -12.91 -8.65
C MET A 106 -8.98 -11.40 -8.78
N VAL A 107 -9.02 -10.88 -10.01
CA VAL A 107 -9.34 -9.47 -10.29
C VAL A 107 -10.35 -9.43 -11.42
N GLY A 108 -11.49 -8.77 -11.20
CA GLY A 108 -12.54 -8.62 -12.22
C GLY A 108 -13.08 -9.96 -12.73
N GLY A 109 -13.18 -10.96 -11.85
CA GLY A 109 -13.68 -12.30 -12.18
C GLY A 109 -12.67 -13.24 -12.85
N LYS A 110 -11.43 -12.80 -13.09
CA LYS A 110 -10.36 -13.67 -13.61
C LYS A 110 -9.40 -14.06 -12.49
N THR A 111 -9.30 -15.36 -12.21
CA THR A 111 -8.32 -15.92 -11.29
C THR A 111 -7.02 -16.26 -12.01
N THR A 112 -5.89 -15.90 -11.42
CA THR A 112 -4.54 -16.19 -11.93
C THR A 112 -3.62 -16.59 -10.77
N LEU A 113 -2.79 -17.61 -10.97
CA LEU A 113 -1.71 -17.96 -10.03
C LEU A 113 -0.53 -17.00 -10.23
N LEU A 114 -0.16 -16.29 -9.16
CA LEU A 114 1.01 -15.42 -9.11
C LEU A 114 2.17 -16.09 -8.35
N LYS A 115 3.39 -15.83 -8.82
CA LYS A 115 4.64 -16.28 -8.22
C LYS A 115 5.58 -15.08 -8.00
N ALA A 116 6.74 -15.34 -7.38
CA ALA A 116 7.73 -14.31 -7.12
C ALA A 116 8.06 -13.46 -8.36
N GLY A 117 7.90 -12.14 -8.25
CA GLY A 117 8.10 -11.17 -9.32
C GLY A 117 6.81 -10.71 -9.99
N ASP A 118 5.74 -11.51 -9.91
CA ASP A 118 4.44 -11.17 -10.50
C ASP A 118 3.69 -10.11 -9.69
N LEU A 119 2.73 -9.46 -10.36
CA LEU A 119 1.92 -8.38 -9.80
C LEU A 119 0.48 -8.49 -10.27
N ALA A 120 -0.45 -8.20 -9.37
CA ALA A 120 -1.83 -7.83 -9.72
C ALA A 120 -2.09 -6.39 -9.33
N PHE A 121 -2.95 -5.74 -10.13
CA PHE A 121 -3.52 -4.44 -9.84
C PHE A 121 -5.03 -4.59 -9.79
N ALA A 122 -5.64 -4.22 -8.67
CA ALA A 122 -7.07 -4.22 -8.46
C ALA A 122 -7.56 -2.77 -8.32
N PRO A 123 -8.12 -2.18 -9.39
CA PRO A 123 -8.71 -0.85 -9.29
C PRO A 123 -9.90 -0.85 -8.31
N ARG A 124 -10.19 0.31 -7.75
CA ARG A 124 -11.45 0.58 -7.05
C ARG A 124 -12.63 0.18 -7.92
N ASP A 125 -13.72 -0.18 -7.27
CA ASP A 125 -14.97 -0.65 -7.88
C ASP A 125 -14.83 -1.97 -8.69
N ILE A 126 -13.67 -2.64 -8.64
CA ILE A 126 -13.45 -3.95 -9.23
C ILE A 126 -13.31 -5.00 -8.13
N VAL A 127 -14.17 -6.01 -8.19
CA VAL A 127 -14.13 -7.15 -7.25
C VAL A 127 -12.81 -7.89 -7.37
N HIS A 128 -12.19 -8.16 -6.24
CA HIS A 128 -10.97 -8.94 -6.16
C HIS A 128 -10.94 -9.82 -4.90
N ALA A 129 -10.09 -10.84 -4.93
CA ALA A 129 -9.86 -11.79 -3.84
C ALA A 129 -8.46 -12.36 -3.98
N TRP A 130 -7.87 -12.86 -2.90
CA TRP A 130 -6.62 -13.62 -2.99
C TRP A 130 -6.56 -14.73 -1.95
N THR A 131 -5.79 -15.78 -2.24
CA THR A 131 -5.52 -16.89 -1.32
C THR A 131 -4.09 -17.38 -1.54
N VAL A 132 -3.36 -17.58 -0.44
CA VAL A 132 -2.05 -18.25 -0.50
C VAL A 132 -2.26 -19.72 -0.77
N VAL A 133 -1.58 -20.24 -1.78
CA VAL A 133 -1.65 -21.64 -2.18
C VAL A 133 -0.27 -22.29 -2.12
N GLY A 134 -0.22 -23.59 -2.40
CA GLY A 134 1.00 -24.38 -2.34
C GLY A 134 1.33 -24.85 -0.92
N THR A 135 2.62 -25.11 -0.67
CA THR A 135 3.09 -25.77 0.57
C THR A 135 3.95 -24.87 1.47
N GLN A 136 4.21 -23.64 1.05
CA GLN A 136 5.06 -22.69 1.79
C GLN A 136 4.31 -21.38 2.02
N LYS A 137 4.70 -20.65 3.06
CA LYS A 137 4.22 -19.27 3.27
C LYS A 137 4.48 -18.42 2.03
N ALA A 138 3.57 -17.50 1.75
CA ALA A 138 3.79 -16.46 0.74
C ALA A 138 4.14 -15.13 1.41
N LYS A 139 5.01 -14.37 0.73
CA LYS A 139 5.37 -13.01 1.08
C LYS A 139 4.88 -12.08 -0.02
N MET A 140 4.05 -11.11 0.35
CA MET A 140 3.45 -10.16 -0.58
C MET A 140 3.68 -8.73 -0.08
N ILE A 141 4.12 -7.85 -0.97
CA ILE A 141 4.08 -6.40 -0.73
C ILE A 141 2.77 -5.91 -1.30
N THR A 142 1.96 -5.28 -0.45
CA THR A 142 0.68 -4.72 -0.85
C THR A 142 0.67 -3.23 -0.56
N ALA A 143 0.10 -2.46 -1.48
CA ALA A 143 -0.11 -1.04 -1.32
C ALA A 143 -1.54 -0.68 -1.71
N ALA A 144 -2.15 0.22 -0.95
CA ALA A 144 -3.43 0.81 -1.26
C ALA A 144 -3.29 2.34 -1.41
N PHE A 145 -4.00 2.91 -2.38
CA PHE A 145 -3.95 4.34 -2.65
C PHE A 145 -5.31 4.91 -3.12
N PRO A 146 -5.75 6.07 -2.57
CA PRO A 146 -5.14 6.83 -1.48
C PRO A 146 -5.06 6.03 -0.16
N ALA A 147 -4.25 6.50 0.80
CA ALA A 147 -4.21 5.88 2.12
C ALA A 147 -5.51 6.15 2.90
N GLY A 148 -5.74 5.39 3.98
CA GLY A 148 -6.91 5.50 4.85
C GLY A 148 -7.44 4.14 5.29
N ILE A 149 -7.28 3.12 4.46
CA ILE A 149 -7.68 1.74 4.75
C ILE A 149 -6.98 1.15 5.99
N GLU A 150 -5.80 1.64 6.37
CA GLU A 150 -5.09 1.19 7.57
C GLU A 150 -5.83 1.43 8.88
N HIS A 151 -6.79 2.36 8.89
CA HIS A 151 -7.66 2.55 10.04
C HIS A 151 -8.57 1.34 10.26
N MET A 152 -9.10 0.75 9.17
CA MET A 152 -9.85 -0.50 9.25
C MET A 152 -8.95 -1.65 9.72
N PHE A 153 -7.72 -1.76 9.19
CA PHE A 153 -6.79 -2.81 9.62
C PHE A 153 -6.53 -2.78 11.13
N LYS A 154 -6.36 -1.58 11.71
CA LYS A 154 -6.21 -1.38 13.17
C LYS A 154 -7.46 -1.77 13.95
N GLU A 155 -8.65 -1.42 13.47
CA GLU A 155 -9.92 -1.80 14.11
C GLU A 155 -10.13 -3.32 14.08
N LEU A 156 -9.87 -3.98 12.95
CA LEU A 156 -9.99 -5.43 12.83
C LEU A 156 -8.98 -6.17 13.71
N ALA A 157 -7.73 -5.70 13.76
CA ALA A 157 -6.69 -6.30 14.59
C ALA A 157 -6.93 -6.15 16.10
N ALA A 158 -7.81 -5.24 16.51
CA ALA A 158 -8.21 -5.05 17.90
C ALA A 158 -9.42 -5.91 18.32
N LEU A 159 -10.02 -6.68 17.39
CA LEU A 159 -11.09 -7.61 17.73
C LEU A 159 -10.57 -8.76 18.62
N PRO A 160 -11.41 -9.32 19.51
CA PRO A 160 -11.03 -10.47 20.32
C PRO A 160 -10.59 -11.67 19.47
N GLU A 161 -9.65 -12.46 19.98
CA GLU A 161 -9.25 -13.72 19.34
C GLU A 161 -10.42 -14.72 19.26
N GLY A 162 -10.45 -15.51 18.18
CA GLY A 162 -11.45 -16.55 17.95
C GLY A 162 -12.14 -16.39 16.60
N ALA A 163 -13.31 -17.04 16.47
CA ALA A 163 -14.11 -16.92 15.26
C ALA A 163 -14.61 -15.47 15.11
N PRO A 164 -14.42 -14.83 13.94
CA PRO A 164 -14.83 -13.45 13.74
C PRO A 164 -16.35 -13.30 13.79
N ASP A 165 -16.81 -12.25 14.47
CA ASP A 165 -18.18 -11.76 14.30
C ASP A 165 -18.28 -11.09 12.92
N PHE A 166 -18.82 -11.82 11.94
CA PHE A 166 -18.94 -11.35 10.57
C PHE A 166 -19.77 -10.07 10.43
N ALA A 167 -20.78 -9.87 11.28
CA ALA A 167 -21.57 -8.64 11.24
C ALA A 167 -20.72 -7.45 11.68
N LYS A 168 -19.90 -7.63 12.74
CA LYS A 168 -18.98 -6.59 13.19
C LYS A 168 -17.88 -6.31 12.18
N VAL A 169 -17.32 -7.36 11.57
CA VAL A 169 -16.31 -7.21 10.51
C VAL A 169 -16.87 -6.44 9.33
N ALA A 170 -18.07 -6.79 8.85
CA ALA A 170 -18.73 -6.09 7.76
C ALA A 170 -19.02 -4.61 8.11
N GLU A 171 -19.43 -4.31 9.35
CA GLU A 171 -19.62 -2.94 9.83
C GLU A 171 -18.32 -2.13 9.76
N ILE A 172 -17.20 -2.69 10.24
CA ILE A 172 -15.90 -2.01 10.24
C ILE A 172 -15.42 -1.77 8.80
N CYS A 173 -15.46 -2.80 7.95
CA CYS A 173 -15.09 -2.68 6.53
C CYS A 173 -15.97 -1.65 5.80
N GLY A 174 -17.27 -1.64 6.06
CA GLY A 174 -18.22 -0.71 5.44
C GLY A 174 -17.91 0.76 5.72
N LYS A 175 -17.38 1.11 6.91
CA LYS A 175 -16.93 2.49 7.22
C LYS A 175 -15.81 2.97 6.28
N GLN A 176 -14.99 2.04 5.80
CA GLN A 176 -13.95 2.33 4.82
C GLN A 176 -14.38 2.12 3.37
N GLY A 177 -15.68 1.89 3.11
CA GLY A 177 -16.18 1.73 1.75
C GLY A 177 -15.80 0.38 1.14
N ILE A 178 -15.62 -0.64 1.98
CA ILE A 178 -15.32 -2.02 1.59
C ILE A 178 -16.57 -2.88 1.82
N SER A 179 -16.88 -3.75 0.87
CA SER A 179 -17.99 -4.71 0.98
C SER A 179 -17.58 -6.07 0.44
N PHE A 180 -17.99 -7.13 1.13
CA PHE A 180 -17.82 -8.51 0.70
C PHE A 180 -18.96 -8.92 -0.24
N ILE A 181 -18.67 -9.83 -1.18
CA ILE A 181 -19.59 -10.29 -2.23
C ILE A 181 -20.01 -11.75 -1.99
#